data_AF-A0A955CEM1-F1
#
_entry.id   AF-A0A955CEM1-F1
#
_cell.length_a   1.000
_cell.length_b   1.000
_cell.length_c   1.000
_cell.angle_alpha   90.00
_cell.angle_beta   90.00
_cell.angle_gamma   90.00
#
_symmetry.space_group_name_H-M   'P 1'
#
loop_
_entity.id
_entity.type
_entity.pdbx_description
1 polymer ?
#
loop_
_entity_poly.entity_id
_entity_poly.type
_entity_poly.pdbx_seq_one_letter_code
_entity_poly.pdbx_strand_id
1 'polypeptide(L)'
;MKADKSAGGWLAPTILAAWSLLAAVGGATNPASAQTLDSELFRSWGVETALEIDATLKLPGQALYAETAHSDGTRTGGWNGTGFAWPHSAQFRVLNDLVRIDSRTYVRQLRQFSDQFHNAFWSPDGGYYCCRGGGDRFYDDNAHIAVALAEAYLITGAQVYLDRAEATFDFLLTGEAPRQNGGSYWSVADHSFLDSAAALQGARAALMLYQATGNAEYIEHAQRRYGWARDVTQVADGTFMEKLFLTGDKAGQIGNYTLVQFAGYGISTNTLFYDVTGDEAYLDEAQRIARTTLRKFFDASTGRINDEGFWAYELVDGLIDLYQRDNNAVWLNHVVGALEWLHENKEDPQGHYPRFWGREGPQVGTLDAWDLNDQAPVARGYLQASLAQRAPVGAVDSADFDFDGDVDAEDFLTWQRHQGLTDQPYRSTGDANDDGWVTAADLEIWQAQMGRSSDGPFTAIPEPGAWALFALAAAICAGVRK
;
A
#
# COMPACT_ATOMS: atom_id res chain seq x y z
N MET A 1 -41.11 -36.01 -55.43
CA MET A 1 -42.25 -35.31 -54.79
C MET A 1 -41.85 -33.84 -54.71
N LYS A 2 -42.45 -33.00 -55.57
CA LYS A 2 -42.56 -31.52 -55.54
C LYS A 2 -41.39 -30.75 -54.86
N ALA A 3 -40.49 -30.06 -55.57
CA ALA A 3 -40.73 -28.82 -56.35
C ALA A 3 -41.64 -27.85 -55.55
N ASP A 4 -41.32 -26.58 -55.33
CA ASP A 4 -40.92 -25.65 -56.36
C ASP A 4 -40.83 -24.23 -55.77
N LYS A 5 -40.14 -23.37 -56.54
CA LYS A 5 -40.43 -21.95 -56.78
C LYS A 5 -40.08 -20.91 -55.71
N SER A 6 -39.55 -19.73 -56.06
CA SER A 6 -39.06 -19.14 -57.33
C SER A 6 -38.69 -17.70 -56.96
N ALA A 7 -37.49 -17.22 -57.26
CA ALA A 7 -37.09 -16.57 -58.52
C ALA A 7 -37.58 -15.13 -58.71
N GLY A 8 -36.67 -14.30 -59.23
CA GLY A 8 -36.86 -12.93 -59.74
C GLY A 8 -35.71 -12.05 -59.22
N GLY A 9 -34.60 -11.84 -59.95
CA GLY A 9 -34.51 -11.23 -61.29
C GLY A 9 -34.81 -9.73 -61.14
N TRP A 10 -33.95 -8.76 -61.47
CA TRP A 10 -33.43 -8.46 -62.81
C TRP A 10 -32.31 -7.38 -62.73
N LEU A 11 -31.23 -7.62 -63.49
CA LEU A 11 -30.47 -6.73 -64.41
C LEU A 11 -30.25 -5.22 -64.10
N ALA A 12 -28.95 -4.87 -63.89
CA ALA A 12 -28.03 -3.87 -64.51
C ALA A 12 -28.58 -2.55 -65.16
N PRO A 13 -27.79 -1.48 -65.49
CA PRO A 13 -26.32 -1.31 -65.51
C PRO A 13 -25.75 0.10 -65.10
N THR A 14 -24.41 0.20 -65.03
CA THR A 14 -23.49 1.32 -65.38
C THR A 14 -23.81 2.80 -65.06
N ILE A 15 -22.83 3.55 -64.50
CA ILE A 15 -22.05 4.65 -65.15
C ILE A 15 -21.14 5.38 -64.13
N LEU A 16 -20.04 5.89 -64.68
CA LEU A 16 -18.85 6.55 -64.15
C LEU A 16 -19.01 7.68 -63.09
N ALA A 17 -18.01 7.70 -62.20
CA ALA A 17 -17.17 8.82 -61.74
C ALA A 17 -17.76 10.22 -61.48
N ALA A 18 -17.56 10.71 -60.26
CA ALA A 18 -17.05 12.08 -60.01
C ALA A 18 -16.46 12.19 -58.59
N TRP A 19 -15.18 12.56 -58.53
CA TRP A 19 -14.51 13.11 -57.36
C TRP A 19 -14.84 14.61 -57.24
N SER A 20 -15.25 15.08 -56.06
CA SER A 20 -15.30 16.46 -55.53
C SER A 20 -16.18 16.43 -54.27
N LEU A 21 -15.93 17.02 -53.10
CA LEU A 21 -14.84 17.80 -52.51
C LEU A 21 -15.13 17.80 -50.98
N LEU A 22 -14.07 17.73 -50.17
CA LEU A 22 -13.91 18.16 -48.77
C LEU A 22 -15.07 18.08 -47.74
N ALA A 23 -14.66 17.52 -46.59
CA ALA A 23 -15.00 17.88 -45.21
C ALA A 23 -15.90 16.90 -44.44
N ALA A 24 -15.27 15.94 -43.78
CA ALA A 24 -15.70 15.51 -42.45
C ALA A 24 -14.43 15.21 -41.63
N VAL A 25 -14.19 16.13 -40.71
CA VAL A 25 -13.13 16.14 -39.72
C VAL A 25 -13.06 14.80 -39.00
N GLY A 26 -11.89 14.17 -39.08
CA GLY A 26 -11.48 13.12 -38.18
C GLY A 26 -11.38 13.69 -36.77
N GLY A 27 -11.91 12.92 -35.83
CA GLY A 27 -11.99 13.29 -34.42
C GLY A 27 -12.99 12.38 -33.76
N ALA A 28 -12.74 11.07 -33.79
CA ALA A 28 -13.35 10.18 -32.81
C ALA A 28 -12.84 10.67 -31.45
N THR A 29 -13.68 11.45 -30.78
CA THR A 29 -13.46 11.91 -29.42
C THR A 29 -13.33 10.66 -28.56
N ASN A 30 -12.15 10.43 -28.01
CA ASN A 30 -11.96 9.61 -26.81
C ASN A 30 -12.93 10.11 -25.74
N PRO A 31 -13.82 9.27 -25.19
CA PRO A 31 -14.33 9.47 -23.85
C PRO A 31 -13.57 8.49 -22.95
N ALA A 32 -12.27 8.71 -22.83
CA ALA A 32 -11.52 8.26 -21.67
C ALA A 32 -11.07 9.53 -20.97
N SER A 33 -12.04 10.23 -20.35
CA SER A 33 -11.70 10.91 -19.13
C SER A 33 -11.18 9.83 -18.20
N ALA A 34 -9.86 9.68 -18.14
CA ALA A 34 -9.24 8.95 -17.06
C ALA A 34 -9.88 9.50 -15.79
N GLN A 35 -10.62 8.66 -15.06
CA GLN A 35 -10.95 8.98 -13.67
C GLN A 35 -9.61 9.39 -13.07
N THR A 36 -9.50 10.63 -12.62
CA THR A 36 -8.62 10.97 -11.51
C THR A 36 -8.97 9.95 -10.44
N LEU A 37 -8.20 8.87 -10.37
CA LEU A 37 -8.32 7.83 -9.37
C LEU A 37 -8.25 8.59 -8.03
N ASP A 38 -9.28 8.44 -7.21
CA ASP A 38 -9.61 9.39 -6.14
C ASP A 38 -8.66 9.20 -4.94
N SER A 39 -7.41 9.66 -5.11
CA SER A 39 -6.34 9.55 -4.13
C SER A 39 -6.74 10.17 -2.78
N GLU A 40 -7.52 11.25 -2.79
CA GLU A 40 -8.02 11.87 -1.56
C GLU A 40 -9.13 11.04 -0.90
N LEU A 41 -10.00 10.36 -1.67
CA LEU A 41 -10.97 9.42 -1.10
C LEU A 41 -10.29 8.23 -0.43
N PHE A 42 -9.31 7.61 -1.08
CA PHE A 42 -8.51 6.55 -0.45
C PHE A 42 -7.75 7.04 0.78
N ARG A 43 -7.25 8.27 0.75
CA ARG A 43 -6.64 8.90 1.92
C ARG A 43 -7.65 9.03 3.06
N SER A 44 -8.86 9.51 2.76
CA SER A 44 -9.94 9.66 3.74
C SER A 44 -10.28 8.32 4.36
N TRP A 45 -10.56 7.29 3.55
CA TRP A 45 -10.86 5.95 4.04
C TRP A 45 -9.75 5.35 4.89
N GLY A 46 -8.49 5.52 4.46
CA GLY A 46 -7.33 5.03 5.20
C GLY A 46 -7.17 5.73 6.55
N VAL A 47 -7.30 7.06 6.58
CA VAL A 47 -7.20 7.85 7.82
C VAL A 47 -8.38 7.58 8.75
N GLU A 48 -9.60 7.49 8.22
CA GLU A 48 -10.81 7.15 8.99
C GLU A 48 -10.69 5.77 9.62
N THR A 49 -10.29 4.75 8.84
CA THR A 49 -10.04 3.39 9.35
C THR A 49 -8.97 3.41 10.44
N ALA A 50 -7.87 4.16 10.26
CA ALA A 50 -6.82 4.26 11.26
C ALA A 50 -7.27 4.97 12.54
N LEU A 51 -8.12 6.01 12.43
CA LEU A 51 -8.74 6.67 13.58
C LEU A 51 -9.67 5.71 14.32
N GLU A 52 -10.43 4.88 13.62
CA GLU A 52 -11.31 3.89 14.22
C GLU A 52 -10.52 2.79 14.96
N ILE A 53 -9.40 2.34 14.40
CA ILE A 53 -8.45 1.45 15.09
C ILE A 53 -7.96 2.12 16.39
N ASP A 54 -7.55 3.39 16.32
CA ASP A 54 -7.09 4.13 17.49
C ASP A 54 -8.20 4.32 18.55
N ALA A 55 -9.44 4.51 18.13
CA ALA A 55 -10.59 4.69 19.02
C ALA A 55 -10.98 3.39 19.73
N THR A 56 -11.02 2.28 18.99
CA THR A 56 -11.63 1.03 19.46
C THR A 56 -10.62 0.03 19.96
N LEU A 57 -9.46 -0.09 19.32
CA LEU A 57 -8.47 -1.13 19.63
C LEU A 57 -7.31 -0.62 20.50
N LYS A 58 -6.98 0.68 20.49
CA LYS A 58 -5.88 1.20 21.32
C LYS A 58 -6.13 0.99 22.80
N LEU A 59 -5.12 0.48 23.51
CA LEU A 59 -5.20 0.23 24.94
C LEU A 59 -5.15 1.54 25.73
N PRO A 60 -6.04 1.75 26.72
CA PRO A 60 -6.04 2.97 27.53
C PRO A 60 -4.68 3.27 28.17
N GLY A 61 -4.20 4.50 27.97
CA GLY A 61 -2.93 4.98 28.52
C GLY A 61 -1.67 4.37 27.88
N GLN A 62 -1.81 3.65 26.78
CA GLN A 62 -0.73 2.97 26.09
C GLN A 62 -0.69 3.34 24.61
N ALA A 63 0.43 3.05 23.96
CA ALA A 63 0.60 3.14 22.53
C ALA A 63 0.49 1.76 21.86
N LEU A 64 -0.06 0.76 22.55
CA LEU A 64 -0.27 -0.60 22.05
C LEU A 64 -1.77 -0.85 21.84
N TYR A 65 -2.10 -1.91 21.12
CA TYR A 65 -3.46 -2.22 20.70
C TYR A 65 -3.91 -3.57 21.26
N ALA A 66 -5.22 -3.72 21.45
CA ALA A 66 -5.86 -4.99 21.72
C ALA A 66 -5.89 -5.86 20.45
N GLU A 67 -6.07 -7.17 20.63
CA GLU A 67 -6.27 -8.07 19.50
C GLU A 67 -7.67 -7.84 18.89
N THR A 68 -8.69 -7.81 19.75
CA THR A 68 -10.10 -7.74 19.37
C THR A 68 -10.80 -6.67 20.18
N ALA A 69 -11.64 -5.87 19.52
CA ALA A 69 -12.62 -4.99 20.15
C ALA A 69 -14.03 -5.53 19.90
N HIS A 70 -14.95 -5.23 20.82
CA HIS A 70 -16.34 -5.69 20.79
C HIS A 70 -17.30 -4.50 20.81
N SER A 71 -18.51 -4.70 20.28
CA SER A 71 -19.57 -3.69 20.24
C SER A 71 -20.04 -3.20 21.63
N ASP A 72 -19.77 -3.97 22.69
CA ASP A 72 -20.00 -3.57 24.08
C ASP A 72 -18.90 -2.70 24.70
N GLY A 73 -17.86 -2.37 23.90
CA GLY A 73 -16.70 -1.56 24.30
C GLY A 73 -15.61 -2.34 25.02
N THR A 74 -15.76 -3.65 25.18
CA THR A 74 -14.71 -4.51 25.75
C THR A 74 -13.61 -4.78 24.73
N ARG A 75 -12.41 -5.09 25.24
CA ARG A 75 -11.23 -5.45 24.46
C ARG A 75 -10.70 -6.79 24.95
N THR A 76 -10.42 -7.71 24.04
CA THR A 76 -10.00 -9.08 24.35
C THR A 76 -8.86 -9.55 23.46
N GLY A 77 -8.48 -10.83 23.64
CA GLY A 77 -7.49 -11.53 22.83
C GLY A 77 -6.04 -11.26 23.25
N GLY A 78 -5.11 -11.95 22.58
CA GLY A 78 -3.70 -11.95 22.93
C GLY A 78 -3.38 -12.35 24.38
N TRP A 79 -2.27 -11.84 24.92
CA TRP A 79 -1.87 -12.06 26.32
C TRP A 79 -2.18 -10.81 27.15
N ASN A 80 -3.03 -10.96 28.18
CA ASN A 80 -3.58 -9.85 28.99
C ASN A 80 -4.33 -8.77 28.19
N GLY A 81 -4.98 -9.13 27.07
CA GLY A 81 -5.77 -8.19 26.26
C GLY A 81 -4.95 -7.32 25.29
N THR A 82 -3.63 -7.51 25.22
CA THR A 82 -2.76 -6.87 24.20
C THR A 82 -2.61 -7.79 23.01
N GLY A 83 -2.77 -7.27 21.79
CA GLY A 83 -2.64 -8.05 20.56
C GLY A 83 -1.27 -8.69 20.37
N PHE A 84 -1.20 -9.70 19.52
CA PHE A 84 0.04 -10.41 19.20
C PHE A 84 1.01 -9.54 18.38
N ALA A 85 2.25 -9.99 18.27
CA ALA A 85 3.31 -9.28 17.56
C ALA A 85 3.02 -9.14 16.06
N TRP A 86 2.45 -10.17 15.43
CA TRP A 86 2.10 -10.10 14.00
C TRP A 86 1.03 -9.03 13.68
N PRO A 87 -0.14 -8.96 14.33
CA PRO A 87 -1.07 -7.84 14.16
C PRO A 87 -0.45 -6.47 14.46
N HIS A 88 0.40 -6.37 15.49
CA HIS A 88 1.14 -5.14 15.77
C HIS A 88 2.10 -4.75 14.65
N SER A 89 2.68 -5.71 13.92
CA SER A 89 3.53 -5.42 12.76
C SER A 89 2.73 -4.78 11.61
N ALA A 90 1.49 -5.22 11.36
CA ALA A 90 0.60 -4.58 10.38
C ALA A 90 0.23 -3.16 10.84
N GLN A 91 -0.09 -2.97 12.13
CA GLN A 91 -0.37 -1.63 12.66
C GLN A 91 0.85 -0.71 12.63
N PHE A 92 2.06 -1.22 12.84
CA PHE A 92 3.30 -0.45 12.66
C PHE A 92 3.37 0.11 11.24
N ARG A 93 3.10 -0.74 10.25
CA ARG A 93 3.08 -0.38 8.83
C ARG A 93 1.99 0.65 8.48
N VAL A 94 0.83 0.62 9.14
CA VAL A 94 -0.16 1.72 9.05
C VAL A 94 0.41 3.04 9.58
N LEU A 95 1.07 3.02 10.75
CA LEU A 95 1.68 4.23 11.32
C LEU A 95 2.82 4.78 10.44
N ASN A 96 3.56 3.91 9.74
CA ASN A 96 4.55 4.34 8.74
C ASN A 96 3.87 5.14 7.60
N ASP A 97 2.76 4.64 7.08
CA ASP A 97 2.03 5.28 5.97
C ASP A 97 1.39 6.61 6.40
N LEU A 98 0.87 6.66 7.64
CA LEU A 98 0.38 7.91 8.23
C LEU A 98 1.49 8.96 8.37
N VAL A 99 2.71 8.57 8.70
CA VAL A 99 3.86 9.50 8.71
C VAL A 99 4.20 9.99 7.31
N ARG A 100 4.07 9.16 6.26
CA ARG A 100 4.23 9.62 4.86
C ARG A 100 3.16 10.63 4.45
N ILE A 101 1.96 10.54 5.03
CA ILE A 101 0.84 11.46 4.75
C ILE A 101 0.95 12.76 5.53
N ASP A 102 1.26 12.69 6.82
CA ASP A 102 1.45 13.85 7.71
C ASP A 102 2.44 13.50 8.84
N SER A 103 3.72 13.74 8.57
CA SER A 103 4.80 13.48 9.52
C SER A 103 4.65 14.30 10.81
N ARG A 104 4.19 15.56 10.72
CA ARG A 104 4.06 16.47 11.88
C ARG A 104 3.09 15.94 12.93
N THR A 105 2.03 15.29 12.47
CA THR A 105 1.00 14.68 13.31
C THR A 105 1.46 13.31 13.84
N TYR A 106 1.92 12.42 12.96
CA TYR A 106 2.04 11.00 13.29
C TYR A 106 3.42 10.53 13.75
N VAL A 107 4.51 11.29 13.52
CA VAL A 107 5.88 10.83 13.86
C VAL A 107 6.05 10.54 15.35
N ARG A 108 5.40 11.34 16.22
CA ARG A 108 5.41 11.10 17.67
C ARG A 108 4.64 9.84 18.06
N GLN A 109 3.53 9.57 17.39
CA GLN A 109 2.74 8.37 17.62
C GLN A 109 3.52 7.12 17.20
N LEU A 110 4.15 7.14 16.02
CA LEU A 110 5.03 6.07 15.54
C LEU A 110 6.15 5.77 16.55
N ARG A 111 6.81 6.82 17.06
CA ARG A 111 7.89 6.66 18.03
C ARG A 111 7.41 6.05 19.35
N GLN A 112 6.30 6.53 19.88
CA GLN A 112 5.69 6.01 21.12
C GLN A 112 5.26 4.55 20.97
N PHE A 113 4.63 4.20 19.85
CA PHE A 113 4.26 2.84 19.51
C PHE A 113 5.50 1.94 19.49
N SER A 114 6.51 2.29 18.69
CA SER A 114 7.73 1.49 18.52
C SER A 114 8.47 1.27 19.84
N ASP A 115 8.54 2.29 20.70
CA ASP A 115 9.16 2.18 22.01
C ASP A 115 8.41 1.25 22.96
N GLN A 116 7.09 1.39 23.06
CA GLN A 116 6.31 0.50 23.90
C GLN A 116 6.30 -0.94 23.37
N PHE A 117 6.24 -1.11 22.04
CA PHE A 117 6.27 -2.41 21.40
C PHE A 117 7.61 -3.11 21.64
N HIS A 118 8.73 -2.43 21.40
CA HIS A 118 10.06 -2.96 21.71
C HIS A 118 10.20 -3.30 23.21
N ASN A 119 9.86 -2.39 24.11
CA ASN A 119 9.99 -2.63 25.55
C ASN A 119 9.13 -3.80 26.07
N ALA A 120 7.98 -4.05 25.45
CA ALA A 120 7.02 -5.05 25.92
C ALA A 120 7.18 -6.43 25.27
N PHE A 121 7.81 -6.52 24.10
CA PHE A 121 7.89 -7.75 23.31
C PHE A 121 9.33 -8.22 23.04
N TRP A 122 10.34 -7.34 23.13
CA TRP A 122 11.72 -7.73 22.87
C TRP A 122 12.23 -8.73 23.90
N SER A 123 12.85 -9.81 23.42
CA SER A 123 13.50 -10.81 24.24
C SER A 123 14.94 -10.41 24.57
N PRO A 124 15.42 -10.67 25.80
CA PRO A 124 16.84 -10.56 26.12
C PRO A 124 17.74 -11.43 25.22
N ASP A 125 17.19 -12.50 24.64
CA ASP A 125 17.89 -13.41 23.72
C ASP A 125 17.74 -12.98 22.23
N GLY A 126 17.28 -11.75 21.97
CA GLY A 126 17.06 -11.19 20.63
C GLY A 126 15.67 -11.49 20.04
N GLY A 127 15.18 -10.64 19.12
CA GLY A 127 13.88 -10.82 18.51
C GLY A 127 12.69 -10.56 19.45
N TYR A 128 11.51 -10.45 18.85
CA TYR A 128 10.23 -10.16 19.48
C TYR A 128 9.48 -11.47 19.78
N TYR A 129 8.99 -11.60 21.01
CA TYR A 129 8.01 -12.63 21.37
C TYR A 129 6.71 -12.45 20.58
N CYS A 130 5.95 -13.53 20.38
CA CYS A 130 4.57 -13.46 19.88
C CYS A 130 3.68 -12.54 20.72
N CYS A 131 4.00 -12.47 22.00
CA CYS A 131 3.06 -12.15 23.05
C CYS A 131 3.74 -11.22 24.06
N ARG A 132 2.96 -10.29 24.62
CA ARG A 132 3.48 -9.31 25.57
C ARG A 132 4.08 -9.98 26.81
N GLY A 133 5.34 -9.66 27.10
CA GLY A 133 6.04 -10.12 28.30
C GLY A 133 6.57 -11.55 28.25
N GLY A 134 6.46 -12.25 27.12
CA GLY A 134 7.02 -13.58 26.92
C GLY A 134 6.13 -14.49 26.08
N GLY A 135 6.72 -15.52 25.49
CA GLY A 135 6.04 -16.47 24.61
C GLY A 135 7.05 -17.20 23.72
N ASP A 136 6.58 -17.86 22.68
CA ASP A 136 7.47 -18.27 21.59
C ASP A 136 7.89 -17.05 20.75
N ARG A 137 8.94 -17.20 19.95
CA ARG A 137 9.35 -16.22 18.94
C ARG A 137 9.22 -16.86 17.57
N PHE A 138 8.52 -16.17 16.69
CA PHE A 138 8.24 -16.60 15.34
C PHE A 138 9.12 -15.83 14.35
N TYR A 139 9.79 -16.53 13.45
CA TYR A 139 10.72 -15.91 12.50
C TYR A 139 9.97 -15.12 11.42
N ASP A 140 8.76 -15.54 11.04
CA ASP A 140 7.86 -14.79 10.18
C ASP A 140 7.34 -13.51 10.86
N ASP A 141 6.85 -13.57 12.10
CA ASP A 141 6.46 -12.36 12.86
C ASP A 141 7.61 -11.35 12.91
N ASN A 142 8.82 -11.83 13.23
CA ASN A 142 10.01 -10.98 13.31
C ASN A 142 10.44 -10.45 11.95
N ALA A 143 10.21 -11.19 10.86
CA ALA A 143 10.50 -10.71 9.51
C ALA A 143 9.56 -9.56 9.11
N HIS A 144 8.27 -9.66 9.44
CA HIS A 144 7.34 -8.54 9.28
C HIS A 144 7.74 -7.31 10.10
N ILE A 145 8.19 -7.51 11.35
CA ILE A 145 8.66 -6.42 12.21
C ILE A 145 9.94 -5.79 11.68
N ALA A 146 10.89 -6.58 11.17
CA ALA A 146 12.10 -6.08 10.53
C ALA A 146 11.79 -5.22 9.30
N VAL A 147 10.84 -5.64 8.46
CA VAL A 147 10.33 -4.84 7.32
C VAL A 147 9.72 -3.54 7.80
N ALA A 148 8.85 -3.57 8.82
CA ALA A 148 8.20 -2.37 9.34
C ALA A 148 9.20 -1.36 9.97
N LEU A 149 10.23 -1.87 10.66
CA LEU A 149 11.30 -1.06 11.25
C LEU A 149 12.21 -0.46 10.17
N ALA A 150 12.60 -1.24 9.17
CA ALA A 150 13.39 -0.74 8.04
C ALA A 150 12.59 0.32 7.25
N GLU A 151 11.30 0.09 6.99
CA GLU A 151 10.41 1.08 6.39
C GLU A 151 10.34 2.37 7.22
N ALA A 152 10.20 2.26 8.55
CA ALA A 152 10.18 3.41 9.45
C ALA A 152 11.49 4.22 9.40
N TYR A 153 12.65 3.55 9.32
CA TYR A 153 13.94 4.21 9.13
C TYR A 153 14.02 4.93 7.79
N LEU A 154 13.65 4.27 6.69
CA LEU A 154 13.70 4.87 5.35
C LEU A 154 12.77 6.09 5.21
N ILE A 155 11.68 6.15 5.98
CA ILE A 155 10.76 7.30 6.01
C ILE A 155 11.30 8.44 6.88
N THR A 156 11.87 8.13 8.04
CA THR A 156 12.13 9.13 9.10
C THR A 156 13.60 9.49 9.28
N GLY A 157 14.52 8.68 8.80
CA GLY A 157 15.95 8.75 9.09
C GLY A 157 16.31 8.51 10.57
N ALA A 158 15.35 8.13 11.43
CA ALA A 158 15.61 8.03 12.86
C ALA A 158 16.32 6.71 13.20
N GLN A 159 17.57 6.84 13.66
CA GLN A 159 18.50 5.73 13.90
C GLN A 159 17.94 4.59 14.76
N VAL A 160 17.05 4.88 15.72
CA VAL A 160 16.42 3.84 16.55
C VAL A 160 15.76 2.73 15.73
N TYR A 161 15.20 3.07 14.58
CA TYR A 161 14.45 2.12 13.77
C TYR A 161 15.42 1.20 13.05
N LEU A 162 16.53 1.76 12.55
CA LEU A 162 17.61 0.98 11.95
C LEU A 162 18.26 0.06 12.99
N ASP A 163 18.64 0.57 14.17
CA ASP A 163 19.25 -0.25 15.23
C ASP A 163 18.36 -1.44 15.61
N ARG A 164 17.04 -1.22 15.70
CA ARG A 164 16.06 -2.29 15.98
C ARG A 164 15.89 -3.21 14.78
N ALA A 165 15.88 -2.70 13.55
CA ALA A 165 15.75 -3.52 12.35
C ALA A 165 16.94 -4.47 12.19
N GLU A 166 18.17 -3.98 12.37
CA GLU A 166 19.40 -4.77 12.33
C GLU A 166 19.39 -5.84 13.43
N ALA A 167 19.06 -5.48 14.68
CA ALA A 167 18.98 -6.45 15.77
C ALA A 167 17.88 -7.51 15.55
N THR A 168 16.75 -7.12 14.96
CA THR A 168 15.68 -8.06 14.59
C THR A 168 16.14 -9.00 13.48
N PHE A 169 16.88 -8.48 12.50
CA PHE A 169 17.43 -9.27 11.43
C PHE A 169 18.49 -10.26 11.92
N ASP A 170 19.35 -9.87 12.87
CA ASP A 170 20.29 -10.77 13.53
C ASP A 170 19.57 -11.97 14.17
N PHE A 171 18.40 -11.74 14.78
CA PHE A 171 17.54 -12.83 15.25
C PHE A 171 17.03 -13.71 14.11
N LEU A 172 16.62 -13.14 12.96
CA LEU A 172 16.21 -13.94 11.80
C LEU A 172 17.31 -14.87 11.31
N LEU A 173 18.58 -14.49 11.43
CA LEU A 173 19.72 -15.33 11.05
C LEU A 173 19.81 -16.59 11.91
N THR A 174 19.33 -16.57 13.16
CA THR A 174 19.36 -17.75 14.03
C THR A 174 18.34 -18.82 13.60
N GLY A 175 17.35 -18.45 12.79
CA GLY A 175 16.34 -19.36 12.25
C GLY A 175 16.75 -20.08 10.97
N GLU A 176 17.89 -19.72 10.37
CA GLU A 176 18.36 -20.35 9.14
C GLU A 176 18.73 -21.83 9.41
N ALA A 177 18.06 -22.73 8.70
CA ALA A 177 18.18 -24.15 8.96
C ALA A 177 19.47 -24.74 8.38
N PRO A 178 20.17 -25.63 9.11
CA PRO A 178 21.41 -26.22 8.63
C PRO A 178 21.22 -26.93 7.27
N ARG A 179 22.13 -26.64 6.32
CA ARG A 179 22.13 -27.20 4.95
C ARG A 179 20.94 -26.80 4.08
N GLN A 180 20.10 -25.87 4.55
CA GLN A 180 19.01 -25.27 3.80
C GLN A 180 19.36 -23.80 3.64
N ASN A 181 20.32 -23.52 2.76
CA ASN A 181 20.92 -22.19 2.60
C ASN A 181 19.86 -21.12 2.33
N GLY A 182 19.54 -20.29 3.33
CA GLY A 182 18.46 -19.30 3.29
C GLY A 182 17.05 -19.78 3.68
N GLY A 183 16.82 -21.08 3.88
CA GLY A 183 15.57 -21.60 4.41
C GLY A 183 15.46 -21.39 5.92
N SER A 184 14.32 -20.88 6.39
CA SER A 184 14.11 -20.52 7.80
C SER A 184 13.07 -21.42 8.45
N TYR A 185 13.30 -21.80 9.71
CA TYR A 185 12.22 -22.35 10.54
C TYR A 185 11.09 -21.34 10.71
N TRP A 186 9.92 -21.85 11.10
CA TRP A 186 8.77 -21.00 11.43
C TRP A 186 8.93 -20.34 12.80
N SER A 187 9.32 -21.10 13.83
CA SER A 187 9.48 -20.60 15.19
C SER A 187 10.69 -21.19 15.90
N VAL A 188 11.05 -20.61 17.04
CA VAL A 188 12.11 -21.14 17.91
C VAL A 188 11.72 -22.49 18.52
N ALA A 189 10.43 -22.72 18.79
CA ALA A 189 9.96 -23.96 19.39
C ALA A 189 9.70 -25.09 18.38
N ASP A 190 9.36 -24.78 17.13
CA ASP A 190 9.00 -25.76 16.11
C ASP A 190 9.98 -25.78 14.92
N HIS A 191 10.79 -26.83 14.87
CA HIS A 191 11.74 -27.10 13.78
C HIS A 191 11.26 -28.19 12.81
N SER A 192 9.95 -28.51 12.81
CA SER A 192 9.39 -29.60 12.01
C SER A 192 9.25 -29.27 10.52
N PHE A 193 9.29 -27.99 10.15
CA PHE A 193 9.23 -27.50 8.77
C PHE A 193 9.99 -26.18 8.59
N LEU A 194 10.28 -25.82 7.34
CA LEU A 194 10.77 -24.51 6.93
C LEU A 194 9.67 -23.71 6.29
N ASP A 195 9.58 -22.44 6.66
CA ASP A 195 8.47 -21.56 6.35
C ASP A 195 8.80 -20.55 5.25
N SER A 196 7.93 -20.47 4.25
CA SER A 196 8.10 -19.55 3.13
C SER A 196 7.92 -18.09 3.53
N ALA A 197 7.07 -17.79 4.50
CA ALA A 197 6.87 -16.42 4.98
C ALA A 197 8.17 -15.87 5.59
N ALA A 198 8.76 -16.63 6.52
CA ALA A 198 10.01 -16.28 7.17
C ALA A 198 11.18 -16.11 6.17
N ALA A 199 11.25 -16.97 5.15
CA ALA A 199 12.27 -16.85 4.11
C ALA A 199 12.06 -15.61 3.22
N LEU A 200 10.86 -15.43 2.66
CA LEU A 200 10.56 -14.36 1.71
C LEU A 200 10.57 -12.98 2.38
N GLN A 201 9.89 -12.80 3.51
CA GLN A 201 9.94 -11.53 4.24
C GLN A 201 11.32 -11.28 4.84
N GLY A 202 12.06 -12.33 5.23
CA GLY A 202 13.46 -12.19 5.62
C GLY A 202 14.35 -11.68 4.48
N ALA A 203 14.11 -12.12 3.23
CA ALA A 203 14.81 -11.60 2.06
C ALA A 203 14.45 -10.12 1.80
N ARG A 204 13.17 -9.76 1.91
CA ARG A 204 12.70 -8.37 1.80
C ARG A 204 13.35 -7.47 2.86
N ALA A 205 13.34 -7.88 4.12
CA ALA A 205 13.98 -7.15 5.22
C ALA A 205 15.48 -6.93 4.96
N ALA A 206 16.18 -7.95 4.47
CA ALA A 206 17.60 -7.85 4.11
C ALA A 206 17.82 -6.79 3.01
N LEU A 207 17.03 -6.78 1.93
CA LEU A 207 17.18 -5.78 0.87
C LEU A 207 16.90 -4.36 1.35
N MET A 208 15.91 -4.18 2.23
CA MET A 208 15.63 -2.87 2.82
C MET A 208 16.76 -2.41 3.75
N LEU A 209 17.38 -3.32 4.50
CA LEU A 209 18.58 -3.03 5.29
C LEU A 209 19.80 -2.71 4.42
N TYR A 210 19.94 -3.36 3.25
CA TYR A 210 20.95 -2.97 2.28
C TYR A 210 20.71 -1.54 1.78
N GLN A 211 19.48 -1.17 1.40
CA GLN A 211 19.15 0.20 1.00
C GLN A 211 19.47 1.21 2.12
N ALA A 212 19.20 0.85 3.37
CA ALA A 212 19.42 1.70 4.53
C ALA A 212 20.92 1.91 4.89
N THR A 213 21.78 0.93 4.61
CA THR A 213 23.16 0.88 5.15
C THR A 213 24.26 0.81 4.10
N GLY A 214 23.95 0.34 2.89
CA GLY A 214 24.92 -0.06 1.88
C GLY A 214 25.75 -1.31 2.23
N ASN A 215 25.46 -2.02 3.32
CA ASN A 215 26.22 -3.21 3.72
C ASN A 215 25.88 -4.42 2.84
N ALA A 216 26.83 -4.81 2.00
CA ALA A 216 26.69 -5.90 1.03
C ALA A 216 26.33 -7.27 1.65
N GLU A 217 26.62 -7.52 2.93
CA GLU A 217 26.22 -8.76 3.59
C GLU A 217 24.70 -8.96 3.54
N TYR A 218 23.92 -7.88 3.63
CA TYR A 218 22.47 -7.96 3.53
C TYR A 218 21.99 -8.43 2.14
N ILE A 219 22.65 -8.04 1.05
CA ILE A 219 22.34 -8.59 -0.28
C ILE A 219 22.62 -10.09 -0.31
N GLU A 220 23.74 -10.55 0.26
CA GLU A 220 24.07 -11.97 0.30
C GLU A 220 23.02 -12.76 1.08
N HIS A 221 22.55 -12.24 2.21
CA HIS A 221 21.45 -12.84 2.96
C HIS A 221 20.15 -12.88 2.16
N ALA A 222 19.80 -11.79 1.47
CA ALA A 222 18.62 -11.73 0.60
C ALA A 222 18.69 -12.79 -0.50
N GLN A 223 19.82 -12.89 -1.19
CA GLN A 223 20.02 -13.83 -2.30
C GLN A 223 19.86 -15.29 -1.84
N ARG A 224 20.39 -15.64 -0.67
CA ARG A 224 20.27 -16.99 -0.12
C ARG A 224 18.82 -17.30 0.26
N ARG A 225 18.14 -16.39 0.98
CA ARG A 225 16.75 -16.57 1.42
C ARG A 225 15.77 -16.65 0.25
N TYR A 226 15.83 -15.69 -0.68
CA TYR A 226 14.99 -15.69 -1.87
C TYR A 226 15.34 -16.85 -2.81
N GLY A 227 16.63 -17.16 -2.98
CA GLY A 227 17.09 -18.31 -3.76
C GLY A 227 16.53 -19.63 -3.23
N TRP A 228 16.52 -19.84 -1.91
CA TRP A 228 15.86 -20.99 -1.30
C TRP A 228 14.37 -21.03 -1.62
N ALA A 229 13.64 -19.92 -1.45
CA ALA A 229 12.21 -19.88 -1.73
C ALA A 229 11.92 -20.20 -3.20
N ARG A 230 12.68 -19.61 -4.14
CA ARG A 230 12.64 -19.87 -5.58
C ARG A 230 12.89 -21.35 -5.91
N ASP A 231 13.93 -21.93 -5.32
CA ASP A 231 14.39 -23.27 -5.70
C ASP A 231 13.58 -24.39 -5.03
N VAL A 232 12.97 -24.12 -3.86
CA VAL A 232 12.29 -25.13 -3.05
C VAL A 232 10.77 -24.97 -3.11
N THR A 233 10.25 -23.77 -2.90
CA THR A 233 8.81 -23.56 -2.63
C THR A 233 8.06 -22.92 -3.78
N GLN A 234 8.76 -22.26 -4.71
CA GLN A 234 8.14 -21.66 -5.88
C GLN A 234 7.69 -22.73 -6.87
N VAL A 235 6.47 -22.57 -7.39
CA VAL A 235 5.91 -23.46 -8.40
C VAL A 235 5.87 -22.80 -9.78
N ALA A 236 5.57 -23.58 -10.81
CA ALA A 236 5.68 -23.15 -12.21
C ALA A 236 4.88 -21.88 -12.56
N ASP A 237 3.77 -21.60 -11.86
CA ASP A 237 2.97 -20.39 -12.07
C ASP A 237 3.59 -19.13 -11.42
N GLY A 238 4.68 -19.28 -10.67
CA GLY A 238 5.42 -18.23 -9.98
C GLY A 238 5.03 -18.00 -8.52
N THR A 239 3.91 -18.57 -8.08
CA THR A 239 3.52 -18.50 -6.67
C THR A 239 4.32 -19.49 -5.81
N PHE A 240 4.26 -19.33 -4.49
CA PHE A 240 5.06 -20.10 -3.54
C PHE A 240 4.17 -20.97 -2.65
N MET A 241 4.57 -22.21 -2.41
CA MET A 241 3.98 -23.10 -1.41
C MET A 241 4.31 -22.62 0.00
N GLU A 242 3.54 -23.06 0.98
CA GLU A 242 3.64 -22.51 2.33
C GLU A 242 4.88 -22.97 3.10
N LYS A 243 5.39 -24.17 2.81
CA LYS A 243 6.51 -24.74 3.56
C LYS A 243 7.21 -25.91 2.88
N LEU A 244 8.34 -26.31 3.46
CA LEU A 244 8.99 -27.60 3.28
C LEU A 244 8.94 -28.38 4.60
N PHE A 245 8.33 -29.56 4.62
CA PHE A 245 8.35 -30.43 5.79
C PHE A 245 9.74 -31.05 5.99
N LEU A 246 10.28 -30.98 7.21
CA LEU A 246 11.58 -31.58 7.56
C LEU A 246 11.44 -32.89 8.32
N THR A 247 10.30 -33.09 9.00
CA THR A 247 10.06 -34.26 9.85
C THR A 247 8.67 -34.85 9.59
N GLY A 248 8.42 -36.04 10.16
CA GLY A 248 7.16 -36.77 10.01
C GLY A 248 7.00 -37.43 8.63
N ASP A 249 5.79 -37.94 8.37
CA ASP A 249 5.49 -38.74 7.16
C ASP A 249 5.62 -37.95 5.84
N LYS A 250 5.61 -36.63 5.92
CA LYS A 250 5.78 -35.71 4.78
C LYS A 250 7.19 -35.16 4.64
N ALA A 251 8.17 -35.60 5.44
CA ALA A 251 9.53 -35.09 5.39
C ALA A 251 10.09 -35.10 3.95
N GLY A 252 10.67 -33.96 3.52
CA GLY A 252 11.17 -33.74 2.18
C GLY A 252 10.12 -33.35 1.14
N GLN A 253 8.83 -33.26 1.52
CA GLN A 253 7.76 -32.78 0.65
C GLN A 253 7.48 -31.31 0.94
N ILE A 254 7.17 -30.57 -0.12
CA ILE A 254 6.63 -29.21 0.00
C ILE A 254 5.14 -29.26 0.36
N GLY A 255 4.66 -28.12 0.84
CA GLY A 255 3.26 -27.86 1.10
C GLY A 255 2.34 -28.05 -0.13
N ASN A 256 1.05 -27.85 0.09
CA ASN A 256 0.04 -28.08 -0.95
C ASN A 256 -0.88 -26.88 -1.22
N TYR A 257 -0.59 -25.72 -0.65
CA TYR A 257 -1.34 -24.50 -0.89
C TYR A 257 -0.41 -23.32 -1.15
N THR A 258 -0.70 -22.58 -2.22
CA THR A 258 -0.04 -21.31 -2.50
C THR A 258 -0.90 -20.19 -1.92
N LEU A 259 -0.33 -19.34 -1.07
CA LEU A 259 -1.07 -18.26 -0.41
C LEU A 259 -0.83 -16.91 -1.08
N VAL A 260 -1.83 -16.03 -0.97
CA VAL A 260 -1.83 -14.70 -1.60
C VAL A 260 -0.68 -13.84 -1.11
N GLN A 261 -0.35 -13.87 0.19
CA GLN A 261 0.72 -13.04 0.74
C GLN A 261 2.11 -13.47 0.25
N PHE A 262 2.35 -14.75 -0.02
CA PHE A 262 3.67 -15.19 -0.52
C PHE A 262 3.93 -14.71 -1.94
N ALA A 263 2.87 -14.59 -2.75
CA ALA A 263 2.99 -13.96 -4.05
C ALA A 263 3.32 -12.46 -3.89
N GLY A 264 2.66 -11.77 -2.95
CA GLY A 264 2.99 -10.39 -2.57
C GLY A 264 4.46 -10.22 -2.17
N TYR A 265 4.95 -11.04 -1.23
CA TYR A 265 6.36 -11.01 -0.80
C TYR A 265 7.31 -11.27 -1.95
N GLY A 266 6.99 -12.24 -2.81
CA GLY A 266 7.77 -12.53 -4.01
C GLY A 266 7.87 -11.31 -4.92
N ILE A 267 6.75 -10.64 -5.21
CA ILE A 267 6.74 -9.43 -6.05
C ILE A 267 7.60 -8.34 -5.40
N SER A 268 7.33 -7.95 -4.15
CA SER A 268 8.09 -6.91 -3.43
C SER A 268 9.58 -7.23 -3.30
N THR A 269 9.95 -8.50 -3.11
CA THR A 269 11.36 -8.88 -2.97
C THR A 269 12.08 -8.76 -4.32
N ASN A 270 11.44 -9.16 -5.41
CA ASN A 270 12.02 -9.01 -6.75
C ASN A 270 12.13 -7.53 -7.17
N THR A 271 11.16 -6.68 -6.87
CA THR A 271 11.26 -5.24 -7.17
C THR A 271 12.41 -4.60 -6.39
N LEU A 272 12.61 -4.98 -5.12
CA LEU A 272 13.77 -4.55 -4.35
C LEU A 272 15.10 -5.08 -4.92
N PHE A 273 15.15 -6.32 -5.40
CA PHE A 273 16.35 -6.83 -6.09
C PHE A 273 16.65 -6.02 -7.36
N TYR A 274 15.62 -5.71 -8.15
CA TYR A 274 15.76 -4.85 -9.31
C TYR A 274 16.32 -3.48 -8.92
N ASP A 275 15.76 -2.83 -7.88
CA ASP A 275 16.23 -1.52 -7.41
C ASP A 275 17.72 -1.54 -7.01
N VAL A 276 18.19 -2.60 -6.35
CA VAL A 276 19.58 -2.65 -5.83
C VAL A 276 20.60 -3.19 -6.83
N THR A 277 20.16 -3.93 -7.86
CA THR A 277 21.07 -4.57 -8.84
C THR A 277 20.99 -3.99 -10.24
N GLY A 278 19.85 -3.40 -10.62
CA GLY A 278 19.53 -3.04 -12.00
C GLY A 278 19.32 -4.23 -12.94
N ASP A 279 19.22 -5.47 -12.43
CA ASP A 279 19.01 -6.66 -13.25
C ASP A 279 17.52 -6.84 -13.57
N GLU A 280 17.18 -6.58 -14.83
CA GLU A 280 15.82 -6.70 -15.41
C GLU A 280 15.19 -8.09 -15.19
N ALA A 281 15.99 -9.15 -15.00
CA ALA A 281 15.46 -10.48 -14.74
C ALA A 281 14.60 -10.53 -13.45
N TYR A 282 14.91 -9.70 -12.46
CA TYR A 282 14.09 -9.58 -11.26
C TYR A 282 12.77 -8.86 -11.55
N LEU A 283 12.79 -7.78 -12.34
CA LEU A 283 11.57 -7.08 -12.72
C LEU A 283 10.65 -7.98 -13.57
N ASP A 284 11.21 -8.72 -14.52
CA ASP A 284 10.50 -9.71 -15.32
C ASP A 284 9.81 -10.79 -14.45
N GLU A 285 10.51 -11.23 -13.40
CA GLU A 285 9.98 -12.22 -12.46
C GLU A 285 8.85 -11.64 -11.60
N ALA A 286 9.01 -10.42 -11.08
CA ALA A 286 7.96 -9.71 -10.35
C ALA A 286 6.68 -9.61 -11.21
N GLN A 287 6.82 -9.20 -12.47
CA GLN A 287 5.71 -9.12 -13.41
C GLN A 287 5.09 -10.49 -13.72
N ARG A 288 5.91 -11.55 -13.80
CA ARG A 288 5.40 -12.92 -14.04
C ARG A 288 4.54 -13.39 -12.88
N ILE A 289 4.98 -13.18 -11.64
CA ILE A 289 4.22 -13.50 -10.44
C ILE A 289 2.93 -12.68 -10.41
N ALA A 290 3.01 -11.36 -10.60
CA ALA A 290 1.86 -10.45 -10.62
C ALA A 290 0.81 -10.85 -11.67
N ARG A 291 1.20 -11.21 -12.89
CA ARG A 291 0.25 -11.71 -13.91
C ARG A 291 -0.52 -12.94 -13.42
N THR A 292 0.11 -13.83 -12.66
CA THR A 292 -0.57 -15.00 -12.09
C THR A 292 -1.55 -14.62 -11.00
N THR A 293 -1.20 -13.67 -10.13
CA THR A 293 -2.07 -13.26 -9.02
C THR A 293 -3.39 -12.67 -9.51
N LEU A 294 -3.35 -11.85 -10.59
CA LEU A 294 -4.56 -11.28 -11.19
C LEU A 294 -5.58 -12.32 -11.67
N ARG A 295 -5.14 -13.53 -12.03
CA ARG A 295 -6.05 -14.61 -12.45
C ARG A 295 -6.47 -15.52 -11.30
N LYS A 296 -5.68 -15.57 -10.23
CA LYS A 296 -5.79 -16.57 -9.16
C LYS A 296 -6.53 -16.05 -7.93
N PHE A 297 -6.25 -14.80 -7.55
CA PHE A 297 -6.74 -14.22 -6.29
C PHE A 297 -7.81 -13.14 -6.50
N PHE A 298 -7.87 -12.54 -7.68
CA PHE A 298 -8.91 -11.58 -8.04
C PHE A 298 -10.10 -12.28 -8.69
N ASP A 299 -11.31 -11.87 -8.31
CA ASP A 299 -12.54 -12.27 -8.98
C ASP A 299 -12.70 -11.54 -10.32
N ALA A 300 -12.85 -12.28 -11.41
CA ALA A 300 -12.92 -11.68 -12.75
C ALA A 300 -14.17 -10.80 -13.01
N SER A 301 -15.22 -10.93 -12.19
CA SER A 301 -16.47 -10.18 -12.37
C SER A 301 -16.57 -8.94 -11.51
N THR A 302 -16.03 -9.00 -10.30
CA THR A 302 -16.14 -7.94 -9.29
C THR A 302 -14.83 -7.23 -9.03
N GLY A 303 -13.69 -7.80 -9.41
CA GLY A 303 -12.37 -7.25 -9.11
C GLY A 303 -11.93 -7.43 -7.66
N ARG A 304 -12.75 -8.02 -6.78
CA ARG A 304 -12.40 -8.22 -5.35
C ARG A 304 -11.30 -9.26 -5.17
N ILE A 305 -10.53 -9.14 -4.09
CA ILE A 305 -9.54 -10.14 -3.68
C ILE A 305 -10.23 -11.18 -2.76
N ASN A 306 -10.30 -12.44 -3.19
CA ASN A 306 -11.06 -13.51 -2.53
C ASN A 306 -10.29 -14.17 -1.36
N ASP A 307 -9.76 -13.37 -0.44
CA ASP A 307 -8.87 -13.86 0.62
C ASP A 307 -9.13 -13.16 1.97
N GLU A 308 -8.46 -13.59 3.04
CA GLU A 308 -8.43 -12.89 4.33
C GLU A 308 -7.61 -11.60 4.21
N GLY A 309 -8.05 -10.54 4.90
CA GLY A 309 -7.44 -9.21 4.80
C GLY A 309 -5.97 -9.18 5.21
N PHE A 310 -5.61 -9.87 6.30
CA PHE A 310 -4.24 -10.01 6.79
C PHE A 310 -3.29 -10.76 5.83
N TRP A 311 -3.82 -11.37 4.77
CA TRP A 311 -3.00 -11.95 3.70
C TRP A 311 -3.10 -11.13 2.41
N ALA A 312 -4.30 -10.68 2.05
CA ALA A 312 -4.56 -9.94 0.83
C ALA A 312 -3.75 -8.63 0.71
N TYR A 313 -3.55 -7.91 1.82
CA TYR A 313 -2.86 -6.61 1.77
C TYR A 313 -1.39 -6.70 1.35
N GLU A 314 -0.72 -7.83 1.57
CA GLU A 314 0.66 -8.01 1.13
C GLU A 314 0.76 -8.18 -0.40
N LEU A 315 -0.31 -8.69 -1.04
CA LEU A 315 -0.42 -8.66 -2.49
C LEU A 315 -0.71 -7.24 -2.99
N VAL A 316 -1.52 -6.46 -2.28
CA VAL A 316 -1.73 -5.04 -2.59
C VAL A 316 -0.41 -4.29 -2.56
N ASP A 317 0.38 -4.45 -1.50
CA ASP A 317 1.73 -3.87 -1.39
C ASP A 317 2.61 -4.30 -2.57
N GLY A 318 2.68 -5.60 -2.88
CA GLY A 318 3.50 -6.10 -3.99
C GLY A 318 3.10 -5.52 -5.35
N LEU A 319 1.80 -5.41 -5.64
CA LEU A 319 1.32 -4.84 -6.90
C LEU A 319 1.60 -3.33 -7.00
N ILE A 320 1.52 -2.60 -5.88
CA ILE A 320 1.90 -1.19 -5.81
C ILE A 320 3.42 -1.02 -5.99
N ASP A 321 4.22 -1.83 -5.30
CA ASP A 321 5.69 -1.82 -5.43
C ASP A 321 6.09 -2.02 -6.90
N LEU A 322 5.44 -2.96 -7.60
CA LEU A 322 5.68 -3.22 -9.02
C LEU A 322 5.27 -2.04 -9.90
N TYR A 323 4.06 -1.48 -9.68
CA TYR A 323 3.57 -0.31 -10.41
C TYR A 323 4.55 0.86 -10.35
N GLN A 324 5.14 1.12 -9.18
CA GLN A 324 6.09 2.22 -9.00
C GLN A 324 7.39 2.05 -9.81
N ARG A 325 7.73 0.83 -10.24
CA ARG A 325 8.95 0.56 -11.04
C ARG A 325 8.66 0.47 -12.53
N ASP A 326 7.57 -0.18 -12.91
CA ASP A 326 7.25 -0.42 -14.33
C ASP A 326 6.23 0.55 -14.94
N ASN A 327 5.60 1.39 -14.10
CA ASN A 327 4.53 2.34 -14.47
C ASN A 327 3.35 1.69 -15.20
N ASN A 328 3.16 0.38 -15.07
CA ASN A 328 2.07 -0.32 -15.72
C ASN A 328 0.80 -0.20 -14.88
N ALA A 329 -0.07 0.72 -15.29
CA ALA A 329 -1.32 1.03 -14.61
C ALA A 329 -2.26 -0.17 -14.42
N VAL A 330 -2.05 -1.30 -15.13
CA VAL A 330 -2.82 -2.53 -14.90
C VAL A 330 -2.75 -2.97 -13.44
N TRP A 331 -1.59 -2.90 -12.78
CA TRP A 331 -1.44 -3.36 -11.40
C TRP A 331 -2.23 -2.48 -10.44
N LEU A 332 -2.03 -1.16 -10.54
CA LEU A 332 -2.71 -0.18 -9.69
C LEU A 332 -4.23 -0.20 -9.92
N ASN A 333 -4.70 -0.34 -11.17
CA ASN A 333 -6.14 -0.41 -11.46
C ASN A 333 -6.81 -1.63 -10.80
N HIS A 334 -6.14 -2.79 -10.73
CA HIS A 334 -6.67 -3.94 -10.01
C HIS A 334 -6.72 -3.70 -8.50
N VAL A 335 -5.69 -3.07 -7.94
CA VAL A 335 -5.65 -2.69 -6.52
C VAL A 335 -6.78 -1.71 -6.19
N VAL A 336 -6.89 -0.62 -6.94
CA VAL A 336 -7.92 0.42 -6.74
C VAL A 336 -9.31 -0.19 -6.84
N GLY A 337 -9.61 -0.96 -7.90
CA GLY A 337 -10.92 -1.58 -8.05
C GLY A 337 -11.25 -2.59 -6.94
N ALA A 338 -10.26 -3.34 -6.45
CA ALA A 338 -10.46 -4.26 -5.33
C ALA A 338 -10.77 -3.53 -4.02
N LEU A 339 -10.09 -2.42 -3.76
CA LEU A 339 -10.26 -1.62 -2.55
C LEU A 339 -11.55 -0.77 -2.58
N GLU A 340 -11.95 -0.25 -3.75
CA GLU A 340 -13.27 0.35 -3.95
C GLU A 340 -14.38 -0.67 -3.64
N TRP A 341 -14.26 -1.89 -4.20
CA TRP A 341 -15.21 -2.95 -3.92
C TRP A 341 -15.25 -3.30 -2.43
N LEU A 342 -14.07 -3.36 -1.79
CA LEU A 342 -13.95 -3.61 -0.35
C LEU A 342 -14.71 -2.56 0.45
N HIS A 343 -14.48 -1.27 0.19
CA HIS A 343 -15.18 -0.19 0.87
C HIS A 343 -16.69 -0.30 0.69
N GLU A 344 -17.16 -0.40 -0.56
CA GLU A 344 -18.59 -0.42 -0.90
C GLU A 344 -19.35 -1.64 -0.34
N ASN A 345 -18.66 -2.76 -0.11
CA ASN A 345 -19.32 -4.03 0.19
C ASN A 345 -18.95 -4.62 1.54
N LYS A 346 -17.85 -4.22 2.17
CA LYS A 346 -17.34 -4.87 3.40
C LYS A 346 -17.27 -3.95 4.60
N GLU A 347 -17.30 -2.64 4.40
CA GLU A 347 -17.42 -1.71 5.52
C GLU A 347 -18.78 -1.88 6.20
N ASP A 348 -18.76 -2.05 7.52
CA ASP A 348 -19.97 -2.06 8.33
C ASP A 348 -20.45 -0.62 8.61
N PRO A 349 -21.68 -0.40 9.12
CA PRO A 349 -22.18 0.95 9.39
C PRO A 349 -21.40 1.77 10.44
N GLN A 350 -20.40 1.18 11.10
CA GLN A 350 -19.53 1.83 12.09
C GLN A 350 -18.08 1.97 11.60
N GLY A 351 -17.78 1.63 10.33
CA GLY A 351 -16.44 1.78 9.76
C GLY A 351 -15.51 0.59 10.01
N HIS A 352 -16.05 -0.57 10.39
CA HIS A 352 -15.27 -1.78 10.62
C HIS A 352 -15.32 -2.74 9.43
N TYR A 353 -14.29 -3.57 9.32
CA TYR A 353 -14.16 -4.55 8.24
C TYR A 353 -14.08 -5.99 8.80
N PRO A 354 -14.76 -6.97 8.19
CA PRO A 354 -14.63 -8.36 8.58
C PRO A 354 -13.32 -8.97 8.07
N ARG A 355 -12.96 -10.13 8.62
CA ARG A 355 -11.81 -10.95 8.19
C ARG A 355 -11.65 -11.09 6.67
N PHE A 356 -12.72 -11.32 5.93
CA PHE A 356 -12.66 -11.61 4.50
C PHE A 356 -12.88 -10.37 3.64
N TRP A 357 -11.90 -10.06 2.78
CA TRP A 357 -12.00 -8.98 1.82
C TRP A 357 -12.97 -9.28 0.68
N GLY A 358 -12.98 -10.51 0.15
CA GLY A 358 -13.85 -10.88 -0.97
C GLY A 358 -14.79 -12.06 -0.71
N ARG A 359 -14.44 -12.96 0.22
CA ARG A 359 -15.26 -14.15 0.52
C ARG A 359 -16.52 -13.79 1.33
N GLU A 360 -17.49 -14.70 1.36
CA GLU A 360 -18.72 -14.59 2.18
C GLU A 360 -19.72 -13.47 1.81
N GLY A 361 -19.58 -12.84 0.63
CA GLY A 361 -20.51 -11.81 0.14
C GLY A 361 -20.37 -10.48 0.88
N PRO A 362 -21.24 -9.49 0.61
CA PRO A 362 -21.20 -8.20 1.29
C PRO A 362 -21.45 -8.32 2.80
N GLN A 363 -20.80 -7.46 3.59
CA GLN A 363 -21.07 -7.29 5.01
C GLN A 363 -22.48 -6.71 5.19
N VAL A 364 -23.27 -7.30 6.08
CA VAL A 364 -24.63 -6.87 6.37
C VAL A 364 -24.77 -6.57 7.85
N GLY A 365 -25.13 -5.33 8.16
CA GLY A 365 -25.24 -4.86 9.54
C GLY A 365 -23.86 -4.68 10.19
N THR A 366 -23.90 -4.31 11.47
CA THR A 366 -22.71 -4.04 12.27
C THR A 366 -22.06 -5.33 12.75
N LEU A 367 -20.73 -5.35 12.81
CA LEU A 367 -19.96 -6.43 13.43
C LEU A 367 -20.09 -6.40 14.95
N ASP A 368 -20.24 -7.58 15.56
CA ASP A 368 -20.23 -7.70 17.02
C ASP A 368 -18.81 -7.59 17.60
N ALA A 369 -17.79 -7.92 16.80
CA ALA A 369 -16.38 -7.83 17.15
C ALA A 369 -15.50 -7.64 15.90
N TRP A 370 -14.34 -7.01 16.06
CA TRP A 370 -13.37 -6.78 14.99
C TRP A 370 -11.94 -6.88 15.52
N ASP A 371 -11.07 -7.49 14.71
CA ASP A 371 -9.68 -7.75 15.06
C ASP A 371 -8.73 -6.70 14.46
N LEU A 372 -7.65 -6.38 15.18
CA LEU A 372 -6.58 -5.51 14.68
C LEU A 372 -5.99 -6.05 13.37
N ASN A 373 -5.86 -7.38 13.26
CA ASN A 373 -5.35 -8.03 12.07
C ASN A 373 -6.34 -7.97 10.89
N ASP A 374 -7.59 -7.59 11.11
CA ASP A 374 -8.54 -7.34 10.02
C ASP A 374 -8.55 -5.85 9.64
N GLN A 375 -8.47 -4.95 10.62
CA GLN A 375 -8.58 -3.50 10.38
C GLN A 375 -7.28 -2.89 9.81
N ALA A 376 -6.12 -3.21 10.40
CA ALA A 376 -4.84 -2.59 10.01
C ALA A 376 -4.47 -2.86 8.53
N PRO A 377 -4.67 -4.08 7.98
CA PRO A 377 -4.49 -4.33 6.55
C PRO A 377 -5.36 -3.46 5.64
N VAL A 378 -6.60 -3.15 6.05
CA VAL A 378 -7.51 -2.30 5.28
C VAL A 378 -7.02 -0.86 5.28
N ALA A 379 -6.70 -0.32 6.45
CA ALA A 379 -6.12 1.02 6.57
C ALA A 379 -4.85 1.14 5.71
N ARG A 380 -3.91 0.17 5.80
CA ARG A 380 -2.70 0.14 4.97
C ARG A 380 -3.03 0.11 3.48
N GLY A 381 -3.95 -0.75 3.05
CA GLY A 381 -4.35 -0.85 1.64
C GLY A 381 -4.82 0.50 1.08
N TYR A 382 -5.71 1.20 1.80
CA TYR A 382 -6.19 2.52 1.39
C TYR A 382 -5.10 3.59 1.40
N LEU A 383 -4.28 3.66 2.45
CA LEU A 383 -3.19 4.65 2.55
C LEU A 383 -2.15 4.44 1.45
N GLN A 384 -1.77 3.20 1.17
CA GLN A 384 -0.83 2.86 0.10
C GLN A 384 -1.41 3.14 -1.29
N ALA A 385 -2.69 2.81 -1.52
CA ALA A 385 -3.36 3.15 -2.77
C ALA A 385 -3.37 4.67 -2.99
N SER A 386 -3.66 5.46 -1.96
CA SER A 386 -3.59 6.92 -2.01
C SER A 386 -2.18 7.41 -2.38
N LEU A 387 -1.17 6.94 -1.65
CA LEU A 387 0.24 7.30 -1.85
C LEU A 387 0.77 6.90 -3.23
N ALA A 388 0.28 5.79 -3.82
CA ALA A 388 0.66 5.34 -5.14
C ALA A 388 -0.01 6.11 -6.29
N GLN A 389 -1.18 6.70 -6.03
CA GLN A 389 -1.92 7.53 -7.01
C GLN A 389 -1.50 8.99 -6.97
N ARG A 390 -0.99 9.47 -5.83
CA ARG A 390 -0.17 10.68 -5.81
C ARG A 390 1.00 10.37 -6.72
N ALA A 391 1.14 11.19 -7.77
CA ALA A 391 2.07 10.91 -8.86
C ALA A 391 3.41 10.37 -8.33
N PRO A 392 4.05 9.41 -9.02
CA PRO A 392 5.47 9.16 -8.76
C PRO A 392 6.16 10.52 -8.75
N VAL A 393 6.97 10.76 -7.72
CA VAL A 393 7.81 11.96 -7.66
C VAL A 393 8.53 12.01 -9.01
N GLY A 394 8.20 13.05 -9.81
CA GLY A 394 8.57 13.12 -11.24
C GLY A 394 7.47 13.43 -12.28
N ALA A 395 6.26 13.92 -11.96
CA ALA A 395 5.29 14.31 -13.00
C ALA A 395 4.56 15.66 -12.85
N VAL A 396 4.70 16.35 -11.72
CA VAL A 396 4.32 17.77 -11.63
C VAL A 396 5.42 18.47 -10.86
N ASP A 397 6.08 19.43 -11.48
CA ASP A 397 7.03 20.28 -10.78
C ASP A 397 6.32 20.96 -9.60
N SER A 398 6.95 21.03 -8.43
CA SER A 398 6.36 21.68 -7.24
C SER A 398 7.43 22.49 -6.53
N ALA A 399 7.18 23.78 -6.39
CA ALA A 399 8.05 24.70 -5.69
C ALA A 399 7.61 25.02 -4.25
N ASP A 400 6.61 24.30 -3.74
CA ASP A 400 6.28 24.22 -2.32
C ASP A 400 7.27 23.24 -1.67
N PHE A 401 8.33 23.78 -1.07
CA PHE A 401 9.47 23.04 -0.53
C PHE A 401 9.39 22.81 0.97
N ASP A 402 8.63 23.63 1.71
CA ASP A 402 8.36 23.37 3.13
C ASP A 402 7.03 22.63 3.39
N PHE A 403 6.29 22.37 2.30
CA PHE A 403 5.05 21.59 2.26
C PHE A 403 3.93 22.23 3.08
N ASP A 404 3.89 23.55 3.15
CA ASP A 404 2.86 24.30 3.87
C ASP A 404 1.59 24.54 3.04
N GLY A 405 1.63 24.23 1.75
CA GLY A 405 0.50 24.23 0.85
C GLY A 405 0.33 25.51 0.04
N ASP A 406 1.23 26.47 0.17
CA ASP A 406 1.42 27.59 -0.75
C ASP A 406 2.82 27.65 -1.36
N VAL A 407 3.00 28.51 -2.35
CA VAL A 407 4.31 28.76 -2.97
C VAL A 407 4.65 30.23 -2.75
N ASP A 408 5.53 30.50 -1.80
CA ASP A 408 5.74 31.83 -1.27
C ASP A 408 7.24 32.21 -1.10
N ALA A 409 7.52 33.23 -0.29
CA ALA A 409 8.89 33.70 -0.07
C ALA A 409 9.74 32.73 0.79
N GLU A 410 9.13 31.88 1.62
CA GLU A 410 9.81 30.89 2.44
C GLU A 410 10.36 29.75 1.56
N ASP A 411 9.61 29.32 0.55
CA ASP A 411 10.08 28.41 -0.49
C ASP A 411 11.25 28.97 -1.29
N PHE A 412 11.16 30.25 -1.67
CA PHE A 412 12.25 30.90 -2.38
C PHE A 412 13.53 30.89 -1.55
N LEU A 413 13.43 31.10 -0.24
CA LEU A 413 14.57 31.02 0.67
C LEU A 413 15.12 29.59 0.79
N THR A 414 14.27 28.57 0.67
CA THR A 414 14.69 27.15 0.63
C THR A 414 15.48 26.84 -0.63
N TRP A 415 15.00 27.23 -1.82
CA TRP A 415 15.77 27.13 -3.07
C TRP A 415 17.08 27.93 -2.99
N GLN A 416 17.03 29.18 -2.54
CA GLN A 416 18.19 30.07 -2.48
C GLN A 416 19.30 29.53 -1.57
N ARG A 417 18.94 28.85 -0.47
CA ARG A 417 19.91 28.26 0.47
C ARG A 417 20.64 27.04 -0.10
N HIS A 418 20.02 26.34 -1.03
CA HIS A 418 20.48 25.04 -1.51
C HIS A 418 20.84 25.02 -2.99
N GLN A 419 20.83 26.18 -3.66
CA GLN A 419 21.27 26.32 -5.03
C GLN A 419 22.65 25.69 -5.25
N GLY A 420 22.74 24.75 -6.20
CA GLY A 420 23.95 24.03 -6.58
C GLY A 420 24.16 22.69 -5.87
N LEU A 421 23.24 22.25 -5.02
CA LEU A 421 23.25 20.88 -4.51
C LEU A 421 22.92 19.87 -5.63
N THR A 422 23.53 18.69 -5.57
CA THR A 422 23.31 17.54 -6.46
C THR A 422 22.94 16.31 -5.64
N ASP A 423 22.39 15.30 -6.30
CA ASP A 423 21.98 14.02 -5.68
C ASP A 423 20.98 14.22 -4.54
N GLN A 424 20.09 15.21 -4.68
CA GLN A 424 19.06 15.48 -3.68
C GLN A 424 17.95 14.43 -3.77
N PRO A 425 17.61 13.76 -2.64
CA PRO A 425 16.57 12.72 -2.63
C PRO A 425 15.16 13.28 -2.46
N TYR A 426 15.02 14.59 -2.14
CA TYR A 426 13.74 15.21 -1.80
C TYR A 426 13.67 16.67 -2.28
N ARG A 427 12.47 17.08 -2.71
CA ARG A 427 12.14 18.44 -3.12
C ARG A 427 12.29 19.50 -2.04
N SER A 428 12.22 19.13 -0.76
CA SER A 428 12.40 20.07 0.37
C SER A 428 13.77 20.74 0.41
N THR A 429 14.69 20.28 -0.43
CA THR A 429 15.99 20.88 -0.64
C THR A 429 15.97 21.96 -1.72
N GLY A 430 14.83 22.27 -2.34
CA GLY A 430 14.72 23.24 -3.43
C GLY A 430 14.74 22.63 -4.83
N ASP A 431 14.64 21.30 -4.93
CA ASP A 431 14.57 20.55 -6.19
C ASP A 431 13.11 20.43 -6.63
N ALA A 432 12.64 21.36 -7.47
CA ALA A 432 11.24 21.48 -7.80
C ALA A 432 10.79 20.48 -8.87
N ASN A 433 11.71 20.09 -9.77
CA ASN A 433 11.44 19.13 -10.84
C ASN A 433 11.80 17.68 -10.47
N ASP A 434 12.42 17.46 -9.31
CA ASP A 434 12.87 16.16 -8.81
C ASP A 434 13.94 15.50 -9.69
N ASP A 435 14.78 16.30 -10.34
CA ASP A 435 15.89 15.80 -11.15
C ASP A 435 17.17 15.51 -10.33
N GLY A 436 17.09 15.74 -9.02
CA GLY A 436 18.16 15.59 -8.03
C GLY A 436 19.10 16.79 -7.96
N TRP A 437 18.86 17.87 -8.73
CA TRP A 437 19.77 19.01 -8.87
C TRP A 437 19.03 20.31 -8.56
N VAL A 438 19.54 21.09 -7.59
CA VAL A 438 18.95 22.40 -7.26
C VAL A 438 19.55 23.48 -8.16
N THR A 439 18.88 23.80 -9.26
CA THR A 439 19.39 24.65 -10.34
C THR A 439 18.49 25.86 -10.63
N ALA A 440 18.77 26.56 -11.74
CA ALA A 440 17.90 27.62 -12.23
C ALA A 440 16.56 27.10 -12.78
N ALA A 441 16.48 25.83 -13.18
CA ALA A 441 15.23 25.23 -13.65
C ALA A 441 14.17 25.19 -12.53
N ASP A 442 14.59 24.91 -11.29
CA ASP A 442 13.73 24.90 -10.10
C ASP A 442 13.23 26.28 -9.75
N LEU A 443 14.07 27.30 -9.96
CA LEU A 443 13.66 28.69 -9.80
C LEU A 443 12.61 29.09 -10.83
N GLU A 444 12.72 28.64 -12.09
CA GLU A 444 11.71 28.91 -13.13
C GLU A 444 10.36 28.30 -12.73
N ILE A 445 10.37 27.13 -12.10
CA ILE A 445 9.17 26.49 -11.56
C ILE A 445 8.61 27.31 -10.40
N TRP A 446 9.43 27.72 -9.44
CA TRP A 446 8.99 28.59 -8.34
C TRP A 446 8.37 29.88 -8.86
N GLN A 447 8.99 30.54 -9.85
CA GLN A 447 8.44 31.76 -10.46
C GLN A 447 7.09 31.52 -11.15
N ALA A 448 6.88 30.35 -11.76
CA ALA A 448 5.62 29.99 -12.40
C ALA A 448 4.51 29.61 -11.40
N GLN A 449 4.89 29.31 -10.16
CA GLN A 449 3.99 28.81 -9.11
C GLN A 449 3.78 29.78 -7.97
N MET A 450 4.63 30.79 -7.81
CA MET A 450 4.53 31.80 -6.75
C MET A 450 3.11 32.39 -6.65
N GLY A 451 2.54 32.34 -5.45
CA GLY A 451 1.16 32.79 -5.17
C GLY A 451 0.08 31.76 -5.52
N ARG A 452 0.44 30.52 -5.88
CA ARG A 452 -0.47 29.39 -5.87
C ARG A 452 -0.60 28.88 -4.44
N SER A 453 -1.83 28.58 -4.06
CA SER A 453 -2.18 27.91 -2.82
C SER A 453 -3.09 26.72 -3.18
N SER A 454 -2.91 25.59 -2.52
CA SER A 454 -3.74 24.39 -2.69
C SER A 454 -5.19 24.58 -2.23
N ASP A 455 -5.50 25.72 -1.60
CA ASP A 455 -6.85 26.22 -1.45
C ASP A 455 -7.44 26.60 -2.82
N GLY A 456 -8.30 25.73 -3.34
CA GLY A 456 -9.25 26.11 -4.39
C GLY A 456 -9.97 27.41 -4.01
N PRO A 457 -10.41 28.22 -4.98
CA PRO A 457 -11.06 29.48 -4.65
C PRO A 457 -12.23 29.18 -3.72
N PHE A 458 -12.23 29.79 -2.53
CA PHE A 458 -13.48 30.00 -1.81
C PHE A 458 -14.39 30.73 -2.79
N THR A 459 -15.29 29.99 -3.46
CA THR A 459 -16.45 30.62 -4.04
C THR A 459 -17.13 31.27 -2.86
N ALA A 460 -17.00 32.60 -2.76
CA ALA A 460 -17.82 33.38 -1.86
C ALA A 460 -19.24 32.86 -2.04
N ILE A 461 -19.81 32.29 -0.96
CA ILE A 461 -21.23 31.97 -0.91
C ILE A 461 -21.90 33.24 -1.41
N PRO A 462 -22.67 33.21 -2.52
CA PRO A 462 -23.39 34.39 -2.94
C PRO A 462 -24.31 34.74 -1.78
N GLU A 463 -23.96 35.76 -1.01
CA GLU A 463 -24.92 36.37 -0.12
C GLU A 463 -26.11 36.73 -1.02
N PRO A 464 -27.35 36.35 -0.65
CA PRO A 464 -28.51 36.88 -1.33
C PRO A 464 -28.36 38.39 -1.24
N GLY A 465 -28.01 39.02 -2.37
CA GLY A 465 -27.65 40.45 -2.37
C GLY A 465 -28.73 41.20 -1.62
N ALA A 466 -28.37 42.15 -0.75
CA ALA A 466 -29.29 42.83 0.18
C ALA A 466 -30.61 43.33 -0.46
N TRP A 467 -30.65 43.45 -1.80
CA TRP A 467 -31.82 43.65 -2.64
C TRP A 467 -32.90 42.54 -2.57
N ALA A 468 -32.53 41.27 -2.43
CA ALA A 468 -33.47 40.14 -2.29
C ALA A 468 -34.19 40.16 -0.93
N LEU A 469 -33.50 40.55 0.14
CA LEU A 469 -34.11 40.78 1.45
C LEU A 469 -34.96 42.07 1.48
N PHE A 470 -34.58 43.10 0.73
CA PHE A 470 -35.40 44.31 0.57
C PHE A 470 -36.69 44.07 -0.23
N ALA A 471 -36.64 43.23 -1.27
CA ALA A 471 -37.82 42.86 -2.07
C ALA A 471 -38.80 41.98 -1.28
N LEU A 472 -38.31 41.09 -0.42
CA LEU A 472 -39.15 40.27 0.45
C LEU A 472 -39.81 41.11 1.57
N ALA A 473 -39.09 42.08 2.15
CA ALA A 473 -39.65 42.99 3.15
C ALA A 473 -40.70 43.97 2.56
N ALA A 474 -40.50 44.45 1.33
CA ALA A 474 -41.47 45.32 0.66
C ALA A 474 -42.77 44.59 0.28
N ALA A 475 -42.70 43.31 -0.08
CA ALA A 475 -43.88 42.49 -0.37
C ALA A 475 -44.71 42.17 0.89
N ILE A 476 -44.06 42.01 2.05
CA ILE A 476 -44.75 41.77 3.32
C ILE A 476 -45.44 43.04 3.85
N CYS A 477 -44.87 44.23 3.64
CA CYS A 477 -45.51 45.49 4.03
C CYS A 477 -46.67 45.92 3.12
N ALA A 478 -46.75 45.45 1.87
CA ALA A 478 -47.85 45.76 0.96
C ALA A 478 -49.10 44.88 1.15
N GLY A 479 -49.00 43.77 1.91
CA GLY A 479 -50.09 42.82 2.15
C GLY A 479 -51.01 43.13 3.35
N VAL A 480 -50.72 44.16 4.17
CA VAL A 480 -51.45 44.45 5.42
C VAL A 480 -52.40 45.67 5.30
N ARG A 481 -52.91 45.95 4.09
CA ARG A 481 -54.06 46.88 3.94
C ARG A 481 -55.17 46.24 3.09
N LYS A 482 -56.00 45.45 3.75
CA LYS A 482 -57.47 45.55 3.72
C LYS A 482 -58.09 44.74 4.83
#